data_AF-A0A838TD54-F1
#
_entry.id   AF-A0A838TD54-F1
#
_cell.length_a   1.000
_cell.length_b   1.000
_cell.length_c   1.000
_cell.angle_alpha   90.00
_cell.angle_beta   90.00
_cell.angle_gamma   90.00
#
_symmetry.space_group_name_H-M   'P 1'
#
loop_
_entity.id
_entity.type
_entity.pdbx_description
1 polymer ?
#
loop_
_entity_poly.entity_id
_entity_poly.type
_entity_poly.pdbx_seq_one_letter_code
_entity_poly.pdbx_strand_id
1 'polypeptide(L)'
;MANNSIGTLRGIFDEAIRTGERFDNPAAELSRVRVRAKRLELRSREEFLRFVEEIRTAGARQSKDCANVVRFLAYSGIRIGEAKFTWNDANFKRRELHVRGDPVTATKNGETRYVPMIPELEQMVTELRAYGNGA
;
A
#
# COMPACT_ATOMS: atom_id res chain seq x y z
N MET A 1 -14.90 -12.06 -3.09
CA MET A 1 -14.52 -12.90 -4.25
C MET A 1 -15.58 -12.94 -5.33
N ALA A 2 -16.85 -13.25 -5.02
CA ALA A 2 -17.94 -13.36 -6.02
C ALA A 2 -18.01 -12.22 -7.06
N ASN A 3 -17.93 -10.95 -6.66
CA ASN A 3 -18.00 -9.82 -7.60
C ASN A 3 -16.81 -9.71 -8.55
N ASN A 4 -15.62 -10.09 -8.09
CA ASN A 4 -14.43 -10.11 -8.95
C ASN A 4 -14.59 -11.23 -9.98
N SER A 5 -15.03 -12.42 -9.55
CA SER A 5 -15.31 -13.55 -10.44
C SER A 5 -16.39 -13.24 -11.48
N ILE A 6 -17.49 -12.57 -11.10
CA ILE A 6 -18.52 -12.10 -12.04
C ILE A 6 -17.93 -11.11 -13.04
N GLY A 7 -17.09 -10.19 -12.58
CA GLY A 7 -16.39 -9.24 -13.46
C GLY A 7 -15.48 -9.94 -14.47
N THR A 8 -14.68 -10.90 -14.00
CA THR A 8 -13.81 -11.72 -14.87
C THR A 8 -14.64 -12.52 -15.88
N LEU A 9 -15.71 -13.18 -15.44
CA LEU A 9 -16.55 -14.00 -16.30
C LEU A 9 -17.23 -13.17 -17.40
N ARG A 10 -17.74 -11.99 -17.06
CA ARG A 10 -18.27 -11.05 -18.05
C ARG A 10 -17.20 -10.66 -19.07
N GLY A 11 -16.00 -10.31 -18.62
CA GLY A 11 -14.89 -9.94 -19.51
C GLY A 11 -14.46 -11.08 -20.45
N ILE A 12 -14.50 -12.34 -20.00
CA ILE A 12 -14.23 -13.51 -20.85
C ILE A 12 -15.28 -13.62 -21.96
N PHE A 13 -16.56 -13.47 -21.65
CA PHE A 13 -17.62 -13.55 -22.67
C PHE A 13 -17.65 -12.32 -23.58
N ASP A 14 -17.31 -11.13 -23.08
CA ASP A 14 -17.15 -9.93 -23.90
C ASP A 14 -16.03 -10.14 -24.95
N GLU A 15 -14.94 -10.80 -24.56
CA GLU A 15 -13.87 -11.18 -25.47
C GLU A 15 -14.30 -12.23 -26.50
N ALA A 16 -15.10 -13.23 -26.09
CA ALA A 16 -15.67 -14.22 -27.01
C ALA A 16 -16.64 -13.58 -28.02
N ILE A 17 -17.40 -12.57 -27.62
CA ILE A 17 -18.23 -11.78 -28.55
C ILE A 17 -17.35 -10.97 -29.50
N ARG A 18 -16.34 -10.29 -28.97
CA ARG A 18 -15.42 -9.45 -29.76
C ARG A 18 -14.71 -10.23 -30.86
N THR A 19 -14.41 -11.50 -30.60
CA THR A 19 -13.74 -12.42 -31.53
C THR A 19 -14.71 -13.13 -32.48
N GLY A 20 -16.02 -12.98 -32.28
CA GLY A 20 -17.05 -13.61 -33.12
C GLY A 20 -17.36 -15.07 -32.75
N GLU A 21 -16.73 -15.60 -31.70
CA GLU A 21 -16.97 -16.96 -31.18
C GLU A 21 -18.33 -17.08 -30.48
N ARG A 22 -18.95 -15.94 -30.14
CA ARG A 22 -20.27 -15.89 -29.50
C ARG A 22 -21.06 -14.64 -29.89
N PHE A 23 -22.38 -14.71 -29.84
CA PHE A 23 -23.28 -13.58 -30.15
C PHE A 23 -23.75 -12.78 -28.92
N ASP A 24 -23.75 -13.37 -27.73
CA ASP A 24 -24.28 -12.78 -26.50
C ASP A 24 -23.40 -13.09 -25.27
N ASN A 25 -23.61 -12.36 -24.17
CA ASN A 25 -22.86 -12.55 -22.92
C ASN A 25 -23.77 -13.22 -21.87
N PRO A 26 -23.60 -14.53 -21.59
CA PRO A 26 -24.42 -15.25 -20.60
C PRO A 26 -24.28 -14.71 -19.17
N ALA A 27 -23.19 -14.00 -18.89
CA ALA A 27 -22.95 -13.39 -17.59
C ALA A 27 -23.48 -11.95 -17.49
N ALA A 28 -24.09 -11.40 -18.55
CA ALA A 28 -24.60 -10.03 -18.56
C ALA A 28 -25.58 -9.78 -17.41
N GLU A 29 -26.50 -10.70 -17.17
CA GLU A 29 -27.55 -10.56 -16.16
C GLU A 29 -27.13 -10.98 -14.74
N LEU A 30 -25.89 -11.46 -14.55
CA LEU A 30 -25.42 -11.87 -13.22
C LEU A 30 -25.33 -10.68 -12.27
N SER A 31 -26.22 -10.63 -11.29
CA SER A 31 -26.25 -9.56 -10.31
C SER A 31 -25.02 -9.59 -9.40
N ARG A 32 -24.42 -8.41 -9.17
CA ARG A 32 -23.34 -8.27 -8.19
C ARG A 32 -23.89 -8.48 -6.78
N VAL A 33 -23.16 -9.24 -5.98
CA VAL A 33 -23.44 -9.41 -4.56
C VAL A 33 -23.16 -8.08 -3.85
N ARG A 34 -24.10 -7.60 -3.03
CA ARG A 34 -23.89 -6.39 -2.22
C ARG A 34 -22.69 -6.59 -1.29
N VAL A 35 -21.66 -5.76 -1.45
CA VAL A 35 -20.53 -5.74 -0.53
C VAL A 35 -20.93 -4.91 0.69
N ARG A 36 -21.01 -5.56 1.86
CA ARG A 36 -21.12 -4.81 3.12
C ARG A 36 -19.77 -4.17 3.40
N ALA A 37 -19.75 -2.84 3.52
CA ALA A 37 -18.56 -2.13 3.95
C ALA A 37 -18.17 -2.64 5.35
N LYS A 38 -16.93 -3.13 5.48
CA LYS A 38 -16.40 -3.49 6.80
C LYS A 38 -16.24 -2.18 7.58
N ARG A 39 -16.80 -2.09 8.78
CA ARG A 39 -16.53 -0.98 9.69
C ARG A 39 -15.04 -1.04 10.04
N LEU A 40 -14.29 -0.02 9.61
CA LEU A 40 -12.90 0.14 9.99
C LEU A 40 -12.88 0.95 11.29
N GLU A 41 -12.52 0.30 12.38
CA GLU A 41 -12.28 0.97 13.66
C GLU A 41 -10.83 1.39 13.71
N LEU A 42 -10.59 2.68 13.50
CA LEU A 42 -9.27 3.27 13.68
C LEU A 42 -8.98 3.31 15.18
N ARG A 43 -7.85 2.72 15.57
CA ARG A 43 -7.36 2.78 16.95
C ARG A 43 -6.85 4.19 17.25
N SER A 44 -6.82 4.56 18.54
CA SER A 44 -6.28 5.85 18.96
C SER A 44 -4.78 5.94 18.67
N ARG A 45 -4.23 7.16 18.73
CA ARG A 45 -2.79 7.38 18.57
C ARG A 45 -1.99 6.62 19.64
N GLU A 46 -2.46 6.62 20.88
CA GLU A 46 -1.83 5.94 22.01
C GLU A 46 -1.83 4.43 21.82
N GLU A 47 -2.95 3.88 21.34
CA GLU A 47 -3.07 2.46 21.02
C GLU A 47 -2.14 2.04 19.90
N PHE A 48 -2.02 2.85 18.85
CA PHE A 48 -1.07 2.62 17.78
C PHE A 48 0.38 2.61 18.29
N LEU A 49 0.75 3.56 19.16
CA LEU A 49 2.10 3.61 19.71
C LEU A 49 2.42 2.40 20.60
N ARG A 50 1.45 1.91 21.39
CA ARG A 50 1.61 0.66 22.15
C ARG A 50 1.83 -0.53 21.23
N PHE A 51 1.04 -0.65 20.17
CA PHE A 51 1.22 -1.70 19.17
C PHE A 51 2.61 -1.68 18.52
N VAL A 52 3.12 -0.49 18.17
CA VAL A 52 4.49 -0.35 17.65
C VAL A 52 5.54 -0.80 18.68
N GLU A 53 5.33 -0.51 19.97
CA GLU A 53 6.24 -0.95 21.02
C GLU A 53 6.22 -2.47 21.26
N GLU A 54 5.04 -3.09 21.20
CA GLU A 54 4.91 -4.55 21.26
C GLU A 54 5.68 -5.21 20.12
N ILE A 55 5.60 -4.69 18.89
CA ILE A 55 6.39 -5.19 17.76
C ILE A 55 7.89 -5.00 18.04
N ARG A 56 8.30 -3.83 18.53
CA ARG A 56 9.71 -3.50 18.76
C ARG A 56 10.35 -4.41 19.80
N THR A 57 9.60 -4.84 20.81
CA THR A 57 10.07 -5.63 21.95
C THR A 57 9.82 -7.14 21.85
N ALA A 58 9.23 -7.61 20.73
CA ALA A 58 8.86 -9.02 20.52
C ALA A 58 10.03 -10.03 20.52
N GLY A 59 11.29 -9.57 20.53
CA GLY A 59 12.47 -10.40 20.72
C GLY A 59 13.00 -11.13 19.48
N ALA A 60 12.28 -11.11 18.35
CA ALA A 60 12.82 -11.60 17.07
C ALA A 60 13.92 -10.67 16.54
N ARG A 61 14.87 -11.22 15.77
CA ARG A 61 16.01 -10.48 15.19
C ARG A 61 15.60 -9.20 14.46
N GLN A 62 14.48 -9.23 13.74
CA GLN A 62 13.98 -8.13 12.91
C GLN A 62 12.88 -7.30 13.59
N SER A 63 12.61 -7.51 14.88
CA SER A 63 11.51 -6.83 15.60
C SER A 63 11.60 -5.30 15.49
N LYS A 64 12.81 -4.75 15.63
CA LYS A 64 13.06 -3.30 15.52
C LYS A 64 12.79 -2.80 14.09
N ASP A 65 13.24 -3.54 13.09
CA ASP A 65 13.04 -3.19 11.68
C ASP A 65 11.56 -3.24 11.31
N CYS A 66 10.82 -4.26 11.77
CA CYS A 66 9.38 -4.37 11.58
C CYS A 66 8.64 -3.20 12.23
N ALA A 67 9.00 -2.80 13.45
CA ALA A 67 8.42 -1.65 14.13
C ALA A 67 8.66 -0.34 13.34
N ASN A 68 9.86 -0.18 12.78
CA ASN A 68 10.19 0.93 11.90
C ASN A 68 9.35 0.91 10.62
N VAL A 69 9.17 -0.23 9.97
CA VAL A 69 8.33 -0.31 8.76
C VAL A 69 6.88 0.07 9.08
N VAL A 70 6.30 -0.45 10.16
CA VAL A 70 4.92 -0.14 10.56
C VAL A 70 4.74 1.35 10.84
N ARG A 71 5.65 1.96 11.60
CA ARG A 71 5.60 3.39 11.91
C ARG A 71 5.78 4.25 10.65
N PHE A 72 6.69 3.87 9.76
CA PHE A 72 6.91 4.56 8.48
C PHE A 72 5.66 4.53 7.59
N LEU A 73 5.01 3.37 7.45
CA LEU A 73 3.78 3.24 6.66
C LEU A 73 2.63 4.06 7.25
N ALA A 74 2.49 4.09 8.58
CA ALA A 74 1.45 4.87 9.25
C ALA A 74 1.61 6.38 9.02
N TYR A 75 2.84 6.88 9.04
CA TYR A 75 3.11 8.32 8.87
C TYR A 75 3.14 8.78 7.41
N SER A 76 3.53 7.91 6.49
CA SER A 76 3.64 8.24 5.06
C SER A 76 2.36 7.92 4.26
N GLY A 77 1.52 7.01 4.76
CA GLY A 77 0.33 6.55 4.07
C GLY A 77 0.60 5.83 2.74
N ILE A 78 1.84 5.41 2.48
CA ILE A 78 2.19 4.65 1.28
C ILE A 78 1.76 3.19 1.42
N ARG A 79 1.53 2.52 0.29
CA ARG A 79 1.25 1.09 0.31
C ARG A 79 2.52 0.32 0.63
N ILE A 80 2.41 -0.80 1.34
CA ILE A 80 3.57 -1.65 1.67
C ILE A 80 4.38 -2.08 0.44
N GLY A 81 3.72 -2.34 -0.70
CA GLY A 81 4.40 -2.67 -1.96
C GLY A 81 5.17 -1.50 -2.59
N GLU A 82 4.81 -0.26 -2.25
CA GLU A 82 5.47 0.97 -2.70
C GLU A 82 6.64 1.35 -1.77
N ALA A 83 6.78 0.70 -0.61
CA ALA A 83 7.77 1.04 0.43
C ALA A 83 9.21 0.60 0.11
N LYS A 84 9.52 0.36 -1.17
CA LYS A 84 10.89 0.13 -1.68
C LYS A 84 11.63 1.48 -1.75
N PHE A 85 11.90 2.03 -0.57
CA PHE A 85 12.42 3.38 -0.36
C PHE A 85 13.95 3.39 -0.31
N THR A 86 14.59 4.37 -0.94
CA THR A 86 16.01 4.67 -0.76
C THR A 86 16.20 6.10 -0.26
N TRP A 87 17.36 6.42 0.32
CA TRP A 87 17.61 7.78 0.83
C TRP A 87 17.50 8.87 -0.26
N ASN A 88 17.69 8.52 -1.52
CA ASN A 88 17.52 9.43 -2.66
C ASN A 88 16.05 9.81 -2.91
N ASP A 89 15.11 9.06 -2.35
CA ASP A 89 13.69 9.36 -2.42
C ASP A 89 13.24 10.36 -1.35
N ALA A 90 14.04 10.63 -0.31
CA ALA A 90 13.74 11.68 0.67
C ALA A 90 14.36 13.02 0.27
N ASN A 91 13.51 13.98 -0.07
CA ASN A 91 13.91 15.36 -0.22
C ASN A 91 13.65 16.12 1.09
N PHE A 92 14.64 16.15 1.98
CA PHE A 92 14.53 16.86 3.27
C PHE A 92 14.38 18.38 3.11
N LYS A 93 14.92 18.97 2.04
CA LYS A 93 14.76 20.41 1.77
C LYS A 93 13.32 20.78 1.45
N ARG A 94 12.64 19.93 0.67
CA ARG A 94 11.23 20.10 0.31
C ARG A 94 10.27 19.40 1.27
N ARG A 95 10.80 18.60 2.20
CA ARG A 95 10.05 17.78 3.15
C ARG A 95 9.07 16.86 2.43
N GLU A 96 9.56 16.15 1.41
CA GLU A 96 8.74 15.28 0.54
C GLU A 96 9.44 13.94 0.29
N LEU A 97 8.66 12.85 0.26
CA LEU A 97 9.09 11.52 -0.21
C LEU A 97 8.65 11.32 -1.66
N HIS A 98 9.57 10.88 -2.51
CA HIS A 98 9.28 10.47 -3.87
C HIS A 98 8.86 9.00 -3.92
N VAL A 99 7.59 8.76 -4.28
CA VAL A 99 7.03 7.42 -4.44
C VAL A 99 7.02 7.09 -5.93
N ARG A 100 7.97 6.24 -6.34
CA ARG A 100 8.21 5.90 -7.76
C ARG A 100 7.16 4.96 -8.40
N GLY A 101 6.34 4.29 -7.58
CA GLY A 101 5.50 3.15 -8.04
C GLY A 101 6.30 1.84 -8.14
N ASP A 102 5.61 0.71 -8.33
CA ASP A 102 6.25 -0.60 -8.46
C ASP A 102 6.67 -0.87 -9.92
N PRO A 103 7.95 -1.11 -10.22
CA PRO A 103 8.44 -1.22 -11.59
C PRO A 103 7.95 -2.46 -12.34
N VAL A 104 7.41 -3.48 -11.67
CA VAL A 104 6.99 -4.77 -12.26
C VAL A 104 5.46 -4.88 -12.33
N THR A 105 4.76 -4.35 -11.33
CA THR A 105 3.30 -4.44 -11.19
C THR A 105 2.57 -3.15 -11.56
N ALA A 106 3.30 -2.08 -11.93
CA ALA A 106 2.69 -0.85 -12.44
C ALA A 106 2.15 -1.00 -13.86
N THR A 107 0.93 -1.51 -13.97
CA THR A 107 -0.07 -1.00 -14.92
C THR A 107 -1.39 -0.93 -14.14
N LYS A 108 -1.91 0.26 -13.82
CA LYS A 108 -2.75 1.00 -14.77
C LYS A 108 -2.51 2.53 -14.80
N ASN A 109 -1.81 3.13 -13.83
CA ASN A 109 -1.38 4.54 -13.93
C ASN A 109 0.07 4.80 -13.49
N GLY A 110 0.72 3.96 -12.66
CA GLY A 110 2.17 4.03 -12.42
C GLY A 110 2.75 5.41 -12.05
N GLU A 111 1.91 6.34 -11.61
CA GLU A 111 2.27 7.75 -11.51
C GLU A 111 3.18 7.96 -10.31
N THR A 112 4.40 8.39 -10.60
CA THR A 112 5.32 8.90 -9.59
C THR A 112 4.65 10.05 -8.85
N ARG A 113 4.64 10.01 -7.52
CA ARG A 113 4.03 11.06 -6.70
C ARG A 113 4.94 11.48 -5.57
N TYR A 114 4.72 12.69 -5.07
CA TYR A 114 5.39 13.21 -3.90
C TYR A 114 4.45 13.16 -2.69
N VAL A 115 4.93 12.61 -1.58
CA VAL A 115 4.22 12.56 -0.30
C VAL A 115 4.85 13.59 0.63
N PRO A 116 4.09 14.60 1.10
CA PRO A 116 4.59 15.52 2.13
C PRO A 116 4.98 14.77 3.40
N MET A 117 6.13 15.11 3.97
CA MET A 117 6.56 14.61 5.26
C MET A 117 5.90 15.43 6.37
N ILE A 118 5.02 14.78 7.12
CA ILE A 118 4.61 15.30 8.43
C ILE A 118 5.84 15.34 9.37
N PRO A 119 5.84 16.18 10.42
CA PRO A 119 6.98 16.32 11.32
C PRO A 119 7.48 14.98 11.88
N GLU A 120 6.57 14.08 12.24
CA GLU A 120 6.91 12.75 12.76
C GLU A 120 7.60 11.85 11.74
N LEU A 121 7.24 11.98 10.46
CA LEU A 121 7.87 11.24 9.37
C LEU A 121 9.29 11.75 9.10
N GLU A 122 9.44 13.07 9.05
CA GLU A 122 10.74 13.72 8.85
C GLU A 122 11.72 13.36 9.96
N GLN A 123 11.28 13.46 11.22
CA GLN A 123 12.07 13.04 12.38
C GLN A 123 12.50 11.57 12.24
N MET A 124 11.55 10.69 11.98
CA MET A 124 11.81 9.26 11.87
C MET A 124 12.81 8.91 10.76
N VAL A 125 12.62 9.47 9.56
CA VAL A 125 13.51 9.21 8.41
C VAL A 125 14.93 9.75 8.70
N THR A 126 15.04 10.86 9.43
CA THR A 126 16.33 11.41 9.88
C THR A 126 17.04 10.49 10.87
N GLU A 127 16.31 9.99 11.88
CA GLU A 127 16.83 9.03 12.87
C GLU A 127 17.33 7.73 12.20
N LEU A 128 16.54 7.18 11.28
CA LEU A 128 16.91 5.96 10.55
C LEU A 128 18.16 6.17 9.67
N ARG A 129 18.30 7.35 9.06
CA ARG A 129 19.48 7.69 8.25
C ARG A 129 20.74 7.79 9.09
N ALA A 130 20.64 8.37 10.29
CA ALA A 130 21.76 8.45 11.21
C ALA A 130 22.19 7.06 11.70
N TYR A 131 21.24 6.18 12.00
CA TYR A 131 21.53 4.82 12.46
C TYR A 131 22.25 3.98 11.40
N GLY A 132 21.85 4.08 10.13
CA GLY A 132 22.47 3.33 9.03
C GLY A 132 23.87 3.79 8.62
N ASN A 133 24.28 5.00 9.00
CA ASN A 133 25.62 5.54 8.72
C ASN A 133 26.64 5.29 9.86
N GLY A 134 26.19 4.73 10.98
CA GLY A 134 27.03 4.43 12.15
C GLY A 134 27.30 2.94 12.37
N ALA A 135 27.02 2.09 11.38
CA ALA A 135 27.20 0.65 11.39
C ALA A 135 28.24 0.21 10.34
#